data_AF-A0A849RD76-F1
#
_entry.id   AF-A0A849RD76-F1
#
_cell.length_a   1.000
_cell.length_b   1.000
_cell.length_c   1.000
_cell.angle_alpha   90.00
_cell.angle_beta   90.00
_cell.angle_gamma   90.00
#
_symmetry.space_group_name_H-M   'P 1'
#
loop_
_entity.id
_entity.type
_entity.pdbx_description
1 polymer ?
#
loop_
_entity_poly.entity_id
_entity_poly.type
_entity_poly.pdbx_seq_one_letter_code
_entity_poly.pdbx_strand_id
1 'polypeptide(L)'
;MVILRIASALVVVLLPVSFACATTAEDSYIAGYAAGVLKQNLKLDMPSLVVKEGVITLPTGGLKAEDKAKAVELLSEIPGVHEIKTSEATIQPINASLKPTQNPDNVTVSATSESTLLPTGLLPAGHLFKPLLADPRWAHFSAAYRNYQTNNFDGRNIASVSFGETIPFYRSNFGQSSVQWESGLQAGVFSDFALDKSSSDLINTDFIVSAYTSIRAGQFSAFGRIYHQSSHLGDEFLLSTKLQRVNLSYEGIDLKLSYELPYGIRIYGGGGGLIDKEPSTLKVWSTQAGLEFRSPW
;
A
#
# COMPACT_ATOMS: atom_id res chain seq x y z
N MET A 1 -41.87 -17.03 -35.18
CA MET A 1 -41.65 -17.46 -33.78
C MET A 1 -40.40 -18.32 -33.78
N VAL A 2 -39.24 -17.73 -33.46
CA VAL A 2 -37.94 -18.44 -33.38
C VAL A 2 -37.32 -18.03 -32.05
N ILE A 3 -37.15 -18.99 -31.15
CA ILE A 3 -36.57 -18.79 -29.83
C ILE A 3 -35.08 -19.12 -29.94
N LEU A 4 -34.21 -18.10 -29.87
CA LEU A 4 -32.77 -18.26 -29.82
C LEU A 4 -32.34 -18.29 -28.35
N ARG A 5 -31.89 -19.45 -27.86
CA ARG A 5 -31.32 -19.61 -26.51
C ARG A 5 -29.85 -19.21 -26.56
N ILE A 6 -29.48 -18.12 -25.89
CA ILE A 6 -28.09 -17.73 -25.67
C ILE A 6 -27.67 -18.32 -24.33
N ALA A 7 -26.73 -19.27 -24.35
CA ALA A 7 -26.08 -19.81 -23.17
C ALA A 7 -24.86 -18.92 -22.84
N SER A 8 -24.91 -18.20 -21.73
CA SER A 8 -23.75 -17.45 -21.21
C SER A 8 -22.89 -18.38 -20.35
N ALA A 9 -21.65 -18.61 -20.77
CA ALA A 9 -20.65 -19.30 -19.97
C ALA A 9 -20.04 -18.32 -18.96
N LEU A 10 -20.20 -18.61 -17.66
CA LEU A 10 -19.61 -17.87 -16.55
C LEU A 10 -18.22 -18.44 -16.27
N VAL A 11 -17.18 -17.65 -16.50
CA VAL A 11 -15.80 -17.97 -16.09
C VAL A 11 -15.58 -17.36 -14.71
N VAL A 12 -15.50 -18.22 -13.70
CA VAL A 12 -15.19 -17.85 -12.31
C VAL A 12 -13.67 -17.90 -12.14
N VAL A 13 -13.05 -16.75 -11.88
CA VAL A 13 -11.64 -16.65 -11.47
C VAL A 13 -11.63 -16.54 -9.95
N LEU A 14 -11.18 -17.61 -9.28
CA LEU A 14 -10.97 -17.65 -7.84
C LEU A 14 -9.57 -17.12 -7.51
N LEU A 15 -9.51 -16.07 -6.69
CA LEU A 15 -8.27 -15.58 -6.06
C LEU A 15 -8.27 -16.00 -4.58
N PRO A 16 -7.15 -16.49 -4.02
CA PRO A 16 -7.06 -16.88 -2.63
C PRO A 16 -6.90 -15.66 -1.71
N VAL A 17 -7.57 -15.69 -0.57
CA VAL A 17 -7.40 -14.73 0.54
C VAL A 17 -6.36 -15.29 1.50
N SER A 18 -5.28 -14.53 1.76
CA SER A 18 -4.28 -14.88 2.78
C SER A 18 -4.61 -14.20 4.11
N PHE A 19 -4.55 -14.95 5.20
CA PHE A 19 -4.55 -14.41 6.56
C PHE A 19 -3.13 -13.94 6.91
N ALA A 20 -2.99 -12.70 7.39
CA ALA A 20 -1.75 -12.20 7.97
C ALA A 20 -1.81 -12.30 9.50
N CYS A 21 -1.14 -13.29 10.08
CA CYS A 21 -0.60 -13.15 11.43
C CYS A 21 0.65 -12.25 11.32
N ALA A 22 0.91 -11.43 12.35
CA ALA A 22 2.21 -10.78 12.48
C ALA A 22 3.28 -11.87 12.48
N THR A 23 3.99 -11.99 11.37
CA THR A 23 5.06 -12.97 11.17
C THR A 23 6.21 -12.57 12.07
N THR A 24 6.78 -13.54 12.79
CA THR A 24 8.14 -13.43 13.30
C THR A 24 9.03 -12.97 12.14
N ALA A 25 9.91 -11.98 12.36
CA ALA A 25 10.77 -11.43 11.32
C ALA A 25 11.36 -12.58 10.49
N GLU A 26 11.01 -12.67 9.21
CA GLU A 26 11.41 -13.80 8.39
C GLU A 26 12.93 -13.89 8.35
N ASP A 27 13.48 -15.10 8.44
CA ASP A 27 14.94 -15.32 8.43
C ASP A 27 15.62 -14.69 7.20
N SER A 28 14.90 -14.60 6.07
CA SER A 28 15.32 -13.91 4.85
C SER A 28 15.56 -12.40 5.08
N TYR A 29 14.71 -11.76 5.87
CA TYR A 29 14.85 -10.36 6.26
C TYR A 29 16.05 -10.15 7.18
N ILE A 30 16.20 -11.01 8.19
CA ILE A 30 17.36 -10.96 9.12
C ILE A 30 18.66 -11.19 8.33
N ALA A 31 18.68 -12.12 7.37
CA ALA A 31 19.83 -12.38 6.52
C ALA A 31 20.24 -11.17 5.69
N GLY A 32 19.27 -10.50 5.05
CA GLY A 32 19.52 -9.30 4.24
C GLY A 32 19.99 -8.11 5.08
N TYR A 33 19.36 -7.89 6.23
CA TYR A 33 19.74 -6.81 7.16
C TYR A 33 21.14 -7.04 7.73
N ALA A 34 21.44 -8.26 8.19
CA ALA A 34 22.76 -8.67 8.68
C ALA A 34 23.85 -8.45 7.62
N ALA A 35 23.60 -8.84 6.37
CA ALA A 35 24.54 -8.61 5.26
C ALA A 35 24.80 -7.12 5.03
N GLY A 36 23.76 -6.28 5.09
CA GLY A 36 23.88 -4.83 4.98
C GLY A 36 24.71 -4.20 6.11
N VAL A 37 24.46 -4.60 7.37
CA VAL A 37 25.18 -4.11 8.55
C VAL A 37 26.69 -4.44 8.46
N LEU A 38 27.04 -5.66 8.05
CA LEU A 38 28.45 -6.05 7.86
C LEU A 38 29.11 -5.29 6.72
N LYS A 39 28.40 -5.07 5.61
CA LYS A 39 28.90 -4.31 4.45
C LYS A 39 29.14 -2.84 4.79
N GLN A 40 28.23 -2.23 5.54
CA GLN A 40 28.31 -0.82 5.90
C GLN A 40 29.38 -0.55 6.97
N ASN A 41 29.42 -1.35 8.03
CA ASN A 41 30.25 -1.07 9.21
C ASN A 41 31.65 -1.71 9.14
N LEU A 42 31.78 -2.86 8.48
CA LEU A 42 33.04 -3.61 8.41
C LEU A 42 33.59 -3.73 6.99
N LYS A 43 32.90 -3.18 5.97
CA LYS A 43 33.25 -3.32 4.54
C LYS A 43 33.39 -4.79 4.10
N LEU A 44 32.66 -5.69 4.78
CA LEU A 44 32.63 -7.11 4.48
C LEU A 44 31.46 -7.40 3.53
N ASP A 45 31.75 -7.87 2.32
CA ASP A 45 30.71 -8.26 1.36
C ASP A 45 30.35 -9.74 1.57
N MET A 46 29.25 -9.99 2.27
CA MET A 46 28.78 -11.34 2.60
C MET A 46 27.30 -11.52 2.22
N PRO A 47 26.98 -11.66 0.93
CA PRO A 47 25.59 -11.77 0.46
C PRO A 47 24.92 -13.11 0.77
N SER A 48 25.64 -14.09 1.32
CA SER A 48 25.17 -15.47 1.52
C SER A 48 25.02 -15.87 3.01
N LEU A 49 24.72 -14.92 3.90
CA LEU A 49 24.45 -15.25 5.30
C LEU A 49 23.19 -16.12 5.39
N VAL A 50 23.33 -17.28 6.01
CA VAL A 50 22.21 -18.20 6.24
C VAL A 50 21.67 -17.91 7.63
N VAL A 51 20.39 -17.57 7.70
CA VAL A 51 19.63 -17.43 8.95
C VAL A 51 18.56 -18.50 8.99
N LYS A 52 18.42 -19.15 10.14
CA LYS A 52 17.35 -20.11 10.41
C LYS A 52 16.83 -19.91 11.83
N GLU A 53 15.55 -19.64 11.98
CA GLU A 53 14.88 -19.38 13.25
C GLU A 53 15.62 -18.32 14.10
N GLY A 54 16.09 -17.24 13.45
CA GLY A 54 16.86 -16.17 14.11
C GLY A 54 18.31 -16.53 14.45
N VAL A 55 18.82 -17.70 14.02
CA VAL A 55 20.22 -18.11 14.20
C VAL A 55 21.05 -17.76 12.96
N ILE A 56 22.02 -16.85 13.11
CA ILE A 56 22.90 -16.45 12.00
C ILE A 56 24.11 -17.39 11.93
N THR A 57 24.37 -17.97 10.75
CA THR A 57 25.61 -18.71 10.49
C THR A 57 26.64 -17.80 9.79
N LEU A 58 27.66 -17.37 10.53
CA LEU A 58 28.72 -16.48 10.05
C LEU A 58 29.91 -17.31 9.51
N PRO A 59 30.24 -17.24 8.21
CA PRO A 59 31.44 -17.87 7.68
C PRO A 59 32.70 -17.11 8.10
N THR A 60 33.57 -17.73 8.92
CA THR A 60 34.77 -17.07 9.48
C THR A 60 36.05 -17.32 8.70
N GLY A 61 36.03 -18.12 7.62
CA GLY A 61 37.19 -18.63 6.90
C GLY A 61 38.12 -17.61 6.21
N GLY A 62 37.86 -16.30 6.35
CA GLY A 62 38.71 -15.23 5.82
C GLY A 62 38.70 -13.94 6.65
N LEU A 63 38.14 -13.96 7.87
CA LEU A 63 38.01 -12.77 8.73
C LEU A 63 39.18 -12.65 9.70
N LYS A 64 39.68 -11.42 9.90
CA LYS A 64 40.64 -11.13 10.98
C LYS A 64 39.93 -11.30 12.33
N ALA A 65 40.68 -11.66 13.37
CA ALA A 65 40.13 -11.85 14.72
C ALA A 65 39.40 -10.61 15.26
N GLU A 66 39.88 -9.42 14.92
CA GLU A 66 39.25 -8.13 15.28
C GLU A 66 37.90 -7.92 14.58
N ASP A 67 37.82 -8.26 13.28
CA ASP A 67 36.59 -8.14 12.49
C ASP A 67 35.55 -9.18 12.91
N LYS A 68 36.00 -10.36 13.37
CA LYS A 68 35.13 -11.40 13.92
C LYS A 68 34.43 -10.94 15.20
N ALA A 69 35.15 -10.31 16.12
CA ALA A 69 34.58 -9.83 17.38
C ALA A 69 33.52 -8.74 17.14
N LYS A 70 33.84 -7.76 16.28
CA LYS A 70 32.92 -6.68 15.92
C LYS A 70 31.71 -7.17 15.12
N ALA A 71 31.88 -8.16 14.26
CA ALA A 71 30.77 -8.75 13.51
C ALA A 71 29.78 -9.44 14.45
N VAL A 72 30.26 -10.21 15.44
CA VAL A 72 29.38 -10.86 16.42
C VAL A 72 28.61 -9.84 17.27
N GLU A 73 29.28 -8.76 17.69
CA GLU A 73 28.64 -7.66 18.44
C GLU A 73 27.52 -7.01 17.63
N LEU A 74 27.82 -6.52 16.42
CA LEU A 74 26.84 -5.84 15.56
C LEU A 74 25.64 -6.73 15.17
N LEU A 75 25.88 -8.02 14.95
CA LEU A 75 24.83 -8.95 14.56
C LEU A 75 23.92 -9.32 15.74
N SER A 76 24.42 -9.26 16.98
CA SER A 76 23.63 -9.55 18.18
C SER A 76 22.62 -8.45 18.54
N GLU A 77 22.82 -7.24 18.02
CA GLU A 77 21.91 -6.10 18.22
C GLU A 77 20.70 -6.12 17.26
N ILE A 78 20.69 -7.02 16.27
CA ILE A 78 19.62 -7.11 15.28
C ILE A 78 18.36 -7.72 15.93
N PRO A 79 17.21 -7.01 15.94
CA PRO A 79 15.97 -7.55 16.46
C PRO A 79 15.57 -8.84 15.74
N GLY A 80 15.36 -9.91 16.51
CA GLY A 80 15.03 -11.25 15.98
C GLY A 80 16.24 -12.20 15.88
N VAL A 81 17.46 -11.75 16.17
CA VAL A 81 18.62 -12.65 16.29
C VAL A 81 18.65 -13.27 17.68
N HIS A 82 18.67 -14.61 17.72
CA HIS A 82 18.68 -15.38 18.96
C HIS A 82 20.05 -16.01 19.25
N GLU A 83 20.83 -16.33 18.22
CA GLU A 83 22.15 -16.97 18.35
C GLU A 83 23.02 -16.70 17.10
N ILE A 84 24.35 -16.67 17.26
CA ILE A 84 25.30 -16.53 16.14
C ILE A 84 26.27 -17.71 16.17
N LYS A 85 26.23 -18.55 15.13
CA LYS A 85 27.12 -19.71 14.95
C LYS A 85 28.22 -19.37 13.95
N THR A 86 29.47 -19.61 14.32
CA THR A 86 30.61 -19.42 13.41
C THR A 86 30.91 -20.73 12.69
N SER A 87 30.84 -20.72 11.35
CA SER A 87 31.16 -21.88 10.51
C SER A 87 32.42 -21.63 9.68
N GLU A 88 33.28 -22.64 9.55
CA GLU A 88 34.50 -22.56 8.73
C GLU A 88 34.26 -23.05 7.28
N ALA A 89 33.01 -23.31 6.88
CA ALA A 89 32.71 -23.99 5.61
C ALA A 89 32.46 -23.06 4.41
N THR A 90 33.09 -23.42 3.28
CA THR A 90 32.97 -22.84 1.93
C THR A 90 31.55 -22.93 1.36
N ILE A 91 31.07 -21.86 0.73
CA ILE A 91 29.71 -21.67 0.19
C ILE A 91 29.42 -22.60 -1.01
N GLN A 92 28.30 -23.33 -0.99
CA GLN A 92 27.63 -23.89 -2.18
C GLN A 92 26.14 -23.53 -2.17
N PRO A 93 25.52 -23.20 -3.33
CA PRO A 93 24.12 -22.79 -3.42
C PRO A 93 23.18 -24.00 -3.56
N ILE A 94 22.04 -23.98 -2.86
CA ILE A 94 20.98 -25.00 -2.99
C ILE A 94 19.66 -24.34 -3.38
N ASN A 95 19.15 -24.71 -4.55
CA ASN A 95 17.78 -24.48 -5.00
C ASN A 95 16.82 -25.43 -4.27
N ALA A 96 15.68 -24.93 -3.78
CA ALA A 96 14.58 -25.81 -3.34
C ALA A 96 13.21 -25.22 -3.72
N SER A 97 12.48 -26.03 -4.50
CA SER A 97 11.10 -25.84 -4.96
C SER A 97 10.10 -26.20 -3.86
N LEU A 98 9.02 -25.42 -3.71
CA LEU A 98 7.91 -25.70 -2.79
C LEU A 98 6.64 -26.08 -3.56
N LYS A 99 6.00 -27.18 -3.16
CA LYS A 99 4.63 -27.56 -3.53
C LYS A 99 3.68 -27.23 -2.36
N PRO A 100 2.43 -26.77 -2.59
CA PRO A 100 1.44 -26.58 -1.54
C PRO A 100 0.42 -27.74 -1.46
N THR A 101 0.04 -28.10 -0.23
CA THR A 101 -1.02 -29.06 0.10
C THR A 101 -2.28 -28.33 0.58
N GLN A 102 -3.44 -28.75 0.08
CA GLN A 102 -4.78 -28.25 0.38
C GLN A 102 -5.37 -28.91 1.64
N ASN A 103 -6.14 -28.18 2.47
CA ASN A 103 -7.61 -28.26 2.46
C ASN A 103 -8.29 -27.22 3.40
N PRO A 104 -9.54 -26.81 3.10
CA PRO A 104 -10.27 -25.71 3.74
C PRO A 104 -11.35 -26.19 4.72
N ASP A 105 -11.79 -25.33 5.64
CA ASP A 105 -13.09 -25.50 6.30
C ASP A 105 -13.86 -24.18 6.40
N ASN A 106 -15.14 -24.31 6.10
CA ASN A 106 -16.20 -23.32 5.89
C ASN A 106 -16.48 -22.39 7.08
N VAL A 107 -16.71 -21.10 6.81
CA VAL A 107 -17.75 -20.32 7.51
C VAL A 107 -18.49 -19.44 6.51
N THR A 108 -19.75 -19.76 6.26
CA THR A 108 -20.71 -18.98 5.49
C THR A 108 -21.23 -17.82 6.34
N VAL A 109 -21.11 -16.57 5.87
CA VAL A 109 -21.72 -15.40 6.52
C VAL A 109 -22.79 -14.82 5.62
N SER A 110 -24.05 -14.94 6.06
CA SER A 110 -25.21 -14.31 5.43
C SER A 110 -25.18 -12.79 5.60
N ALA A 111 -25.24 -12.06 4.49
CA ALA A 111 -25.30 -10.60 4.46
C ALA A 111 -26.74 -10.10 4.67
N THR A 112 -27.05 -9.63 5.88
CA THR A 112 -28.22 -8.78 6.14
C THR A 112 -27.71 -7.37 6.45
N SER A 113 -28.15 -6.39 5.66
CA SER A 113 -27.79 -4.97 5.79
C SER A 113 -28.43 -4.34 7.02
N GLU A 114 -27.88 -4.57 8.20
CA GLU A 114 -28.12 -3.73 9.36
C GLU A 114 -27.04 -2.63 9.40
N SER A 115 -27.45 -1.38 9.24
CA SER A 115 -26.59 -0.22 9.49
C SER A 115 -26.39 -0.09 11.01
N THR A 116 -25.62 -1.00 11.59
CA THR A 116 -25.14 -0.88 12.97
C THR A 116 -24.24 0.34 13.08
N LEU A 117 -24.57 1.26 13.99
CA LEU A 117 -23.71 2.39 14.34
C LEU A 117 -22.29 1.89 14.63
N LEU A 118 -21.27 2.59 14.14
CA LEU A 118 -19.89 2.23 14.41
C LEU A 118 -19.49 2.68 15.83
N PRO A 119 -18.48 2.05 16.47
CA PRO A 119 -18.00 2.45 17.79
C PRO A 119 -17.57 3.92 17.82
N THR A 120 -17.92 4.62 18.89
CA THR A 120 -17.53 6.01 19.16
C THR A 120 -16.36 6.07 20.14
N GLY A 121 -15.74 7.25 20.27
CA GLY A 121 -14.60 7.47 21.16
C GLY A 121 -13.29 7.71 20.40
N LEU A 122 -12.18 7.53 21.12
CA LEU A 122 -10.83 7.69 20.58
C LEU A 122 -10.41 6.48 19.75
N LEU A 123 -9.67 6.73 18.67
CA LEU A 123 -9.14 5.70 17.75
C LEU A 123 -10.17 4.61 17.39
N PRO A 124 -11.37 5.01 16.91
CA PRO A 124 -12.43 4.06 16.68
C PRO A 124 -12.14 3.17 15.46
N ALA A 125 -12.61 1.93 15.47
CA ALA A 125 -12.46 1.03 14.33
C ALA A 125 -13.38 1.40 13.15
N GLY A 126 -12.96 1.06 11.93
CA GLY A 126 -13.72 1.30 10.68
C GLY A 126 -13.77 2.78 10.29
N HIS A 127 -14.54 3.09 9.23
CA HIS A 127 -14.67 4.45 8.70
C HIS A 127 -16.13 4.78 8.39
N LEU A 128 -16.55 6.02 8.66
CA LEU A 128 -17.88 6.50 8.31
C LEU A 128 -18.08 6.62 6.80
N PHE A 129 -17.03 7.04 6.08
CA PHE A 129 -16.99 7.03 4.61
C PHE A 129 -16.13 5.87 4.14
N LYS A 130 -16.73 4.95 3.37
CA LYS A 130 -15.99 3.82 2.79
C LYS A 130 -15.02 4.32 1.72
N PRO A 131 -13.76 3.83 1.69
CA PRO A 131 -12.84 4.07 0.58
C PRO A 131 -13.48 3.82 -0.78
N LEU A 132 -13.22 4.71 -1.74
CA LEU A 132 -13.66 4.56 -3.12
C LEU A 132 -12.80 3.50 -3.81
N LEU A 133 -13.42 2.51 -4.44
CA LEU A 133 -12.73 1.42 -5.11
C LEU A 133 -11.98 1.91 -6.36
N ALA A 134 -12.61 2.80 -7.11
CA ALA A 134 -12.08 3.30 -8.37
C ALA A 134 -11.19 4.55 -8.21
N ASP A 135 -10.94 4.99 -6.98
CA ASP A 135 -10.02 6.11 -6.71
C ASP A 135 -8.59 5.55 -6.52
N PRO A 136 -7.72 5.64 -7.54
CA PRO A 136 -6.35 5.12 -7.44
C PRO A 136 -5.49 5.95 -6.47
N ARG A 137 -6.02 7.09 -5.98
CA ARG A 137 -5.35 7.98 -5.06
C ARG A 137 -5.91 7.92 -3.64
N TRP A 138 -6.80 6.97 -3.36
CA TRP A 138 -7.20 6.69 -1.99
C TRP A 138 -6.02 6.08 -1.22
N ALA A 139 -5.73 6.59 -0.02
CA ALA A 139 -4.63 6.09 0.78
C ALA A 139 -4.94 4.66 1.28
N HIS A 140 -4.22 3.69 0.74
CA HIS A 140 -4.23 2.29 1.15
C HIS A 140 -2.92 1.60 0.72
N PHE A 141 -2.69 0.38 1.19
CA PHE A 141 -1.64 -0.48 0.67
C PHE A 141 -2.08 -1.14 -0.64
N SER A 142 -1.35 -0.94 -1.74
CA SER A 142 -1.63 -1.62 -3.01
C SER A 142 -0.41 -1.75 -3.91
N ALA A 143 -0.49 -2.70 -4.83
CA ALA A 143 0.38 -2.80 -5.99
C ALA A 143 -0.50 -3.10 -7.21
N ALA A 144 -0.28 -2.37 -8.30
CA ALA A 144 -1.04 -2.49 -9.53
C ALA A 144 -0.13 -2.41 -10.75
N TYR A 145 -0.50 -3.13 -11.79
CA TYR A 145 0.10 -3.00 -13.11
C TYR A 145 -0.83 -2.15 -13.99
N ARG A 146 -0.27 -1.14 -14.67
CA ARG A 146 -0.98 -0.28 -15.60
C ARG A 146 -0.29 -0.32 -16.95
N ASN A 147 -1.09 -0.52 -17.99
CA ASN A 147 -0.59 -0.49 -19.35
C ASN A 147 -1.14 0.75 -20.07
N TYR A 148 -0.26 1.69 -20.43
CA TYR A 148 -0.60 2.92 -21.13
C TYR A 148 -0.46 2.74 -22.64
N GLN A 149 -1.57 2.92 -23.35
CA GLN A 149 -1.66 2.82 -24.81
C GLN A 149 -1.46 4.20 -25.45
N THR A 150 -0.37 4.89 -25.11
CA THR A 150 -0.04 6.22 -25.64
C THR A 150 1.40 6.25 -26.14
N ASN A 151 1.65 7.09 -27.15
CA ASN A 151 3.00 7.31 -27.70
C ASN A 151 3.68 8.56 -27.09
N ASN A 152 3.01 9.25 -26.18
CA ASN A 152 3.49 10.52 -25.60
C ASN A 152 4.37 10.34 -24.35
N PHE A 153 4.58 9.10 -23.93
CA PHE A 153 5.34 8.78 -22.71
C PHE A 153 6.24 7.57 -22.96
N ASP A 154 7.48 7.65 -22.47
CA ASP A 154 8.49 6.61 -22.61
C ASP A 154 8.31 5.58 -21.47
N GLY A 155 7.30 4.73 -21.62
CA GLY A 155 6.92 3.70 -20.66
C GLY A 155 5.46 3.25 -20.86
N ARG A 156 5.25 2.06 -21.40
CA ARG A 156 3.91 1.48 -21.58
C ARG A 156 3.50 0.67 -20.37
N ASN A 157 4.46 0.02 -19.72
CA ASN A 157 4.23 -0.91 -18.64
C ASN A 157 4.65 -0.24 -17.33
N ILE A 158 3.67 0.11 -16.51
CA ILE A 158 3.86 0.86 -15.27
C ILE A 158 3.49 -0.02 -14.08
N ALA A 159 4.41 -0.17 -13.12
CA ALA A 159 4.06 -0.64 -11.79
C ALA A 159 3.69 0.57 -10.92
N SER A 160 2.50 0.55 -10.33
CA SER A 160 2.01 1.57 -9.42
C SER A 160 1.88 0.96 -8.04
N VAL A 161 2.58 1.52 -7.05
CA VAL A 161 2.52 1.05 -5.66
C VAL A 161 2.05 2.16 -4.76
N SER A 162 1.33 1.79 -3.71
CA SER A 162 0.85 2.73 -2.71
C SER A 162 1.04 2.20 -1.30
N PHE A 163 1.35 3.12 -0.40
CA PHE A 163 1.34 2.90 1.04
C PHE A 163 0.66 4.10 1.69
N GLY A 164 -0.35 3.87 2.51
CA GLY A 164 -1.07 4.95 3.17
C GLY A 164 -2.25 4.42 3.97
N GLU A 165 -2.79 5.29 4.82
CA GLU A 165 -3.91 4.95 5.68
C GLU A 165 -4.77 6.18 5.99
N THR A 166 -6.03 5.91 6.35
CA THR A 166 -6.99 6.88 6.89
C THR A 166 -7.23 6.54 8.36
N ILE A 167 -6.64 7.28 9.29
CA ILE A 167 -6.72 6.95 10.71
C ILE A 167 -7.73 7.90 11.39
N PRO A 168 -8.92 7.42 11.79
CA PRO A 168 -9.83 8.20 12.62
C PRO A 168 -9.25 8.34 14.03
N PHE A 169 -9.22 9.56 14.56
CA PHE A 169 -8.78 9.80 15.94
C PHE A 169 -9.95 9.94 16.91
N TYR A 170 -11.09 10.41 16.42
CA TYR A 170 -12.29 10.56 17.22
C TYR A 170 -13.54 10.36 16.38
N ARG A 171 -14.53 9.65 16.94
CA ARG A 171 -15.88 9.54 16.39
C ARG A 171 -16.92 9.78 17.47
N SER A 172 -17.99 10.47 17.13
CA SER A 172 -19.14 10.67 18.01
C SER A 172 -20.45 10.75 17.24
N ASN A 173 -21.56 10.64 17.97
CA ASN A 173 -22.89 10.85 17.43
C ASN A 173 -23.25 12.34 17.52
N PHE A 174 -24.06 12.83 16.58
CA PHE A 174 -24.68 14.14 16.72
C PHE A 174 -25.81 14.07 17.75
N GLY A 175 -25.52 14.45 18.99
CA GLY A 175 -26.47 14.41 20.10
C GLY A 175 -27.01 13.00 20.32
N GLN A 176 -28.34 12.87 20.38
CA GLN A 176 -29.04 11.60 20.55
C GLN A 176 -29.41 10.93 19.21
N SER A 177 -28.93 11.45 18.08
CA SER A 177 -29.26 10.90 16.76
C SER A 177 -28.38 9.71 16.38
N SER A 178 -28.82 8.96 15.36
CA SER A 178 -28.02 7.92 14.70
C SER A 178 -27.02 8.48 13.67
N VAL A 179 -26.89 9.80 13.54
CA VAL A 179 -25.90 10.42 12.65
C VAL A 179 -24.56 10.45 13.38
N GLN A 180 -23.53 9.93 12.75
CA GLN A 180 -22.17 9.92 13.29
C GLN A 180 -21.29 10.90 12.52
N TRP A 181 -20.32 11.48 13.21
CA TRP A 181 -19.20 12.19 12.61
C TRP A 181 -17.88 11.66 13.17
N GLU A 182 -16.84 11.75 12.37
CA GLU A 182 -15.48 11.45 12.76
C GLU A 182 -14.50 12.47 12.19
N SER A 183 -13.35 12.61 12.85
CA SER A 183 -12.20 13.34 12.32
C SER A 183 -10.92 12.53 12.52
N GLY A 184 -9.96 12.75 11.64
CA GLY A 184 -8.69 12.03 11.66
C GLY A 184 -7.68 12.60 10.68
N LEU A 185 -6.63 11.82 10.45
CA LEU A 185 -5.62 12.11 9.44
C LEU A 185 -5.65 11.05 8.35
N GLN A 186 -5.32 11.46 7.14
CA GLN A 186 -5.06 10.56 6.04
C GLN A 186 -3.74 10.95 5.39
N ALA A 187 -2.85 9.98 5.24
CA ALA A 187 -1.55 10.16 4.62
C ALA A 187 -1.23 9.01 3.68
N GLY A 188 -0.49 9.28 2.62
CA GLY A 188 -0.10 8.26 1.66
C GLY A 188 1.06 8.67 0.77
N VAL A 189 1.76 7.65 0.27
CA VAL A 189 2.86 7.73 -0.69
C VAL A 189 2.50 6.84 -1.86
N PHE A 190 2.75 7.34 -3.07
CA PHE A 190 2.36 6.67 -4.29
C PHE A 190 3.43 6.82 -5.34
N SER A 191 3.95 5.69 -5.81
CA SER A 191 5.09 5.66 -6.71
C SER A 191 4.75 4.88 -7.97
N ASP A 192 5.11 5.45 -9.11
CA ASP A 192 4.98 4.82 -10.41
C ASP A 192 6.37 4.51 -10.99
N PHE A 193 6.56 3.28 -11.47
CA PHE A 193 7.82 2.77 -12.01
C PHE A 193 7.65 2.31 -13.46
N ALA A 194 8.59 2.68 -14.33
CA ALA A 194 8.62 2.28 -15.73
C ALA A 194 9.28 0.91 -15.90
N LEU A 195 8.49 -0.15 -16.01
CA LEU A 195 8.98 -1.54 -16.12
C LEU A 195 9.69 -1.85 -17.44
N ASP A 196 9.50 -1.00 -18.46
CA ASP A 196 10.16 -1.14 -19.76
C ASP A 196 11.64 -0.71 -19.75
N LYS A 197 12.10 -0.07 -18.66
CA LYS A 197 13.48 0.37 -18.48
C LYS A 197 14.31 -0.70 -17.77
N SER A 198 15.62 -0.72 -18.04
CA SER A 198 16.52 -1.76 -17.55
C SER A 198 16.58 -1.88 -16.02
N SER A 199 16.28 -0.80 -15.29
CA SER A 199 16.27 -0.79 -13.82
C SER A 199 14.87 -0.62 -13.22
N SER A 200 13.80 -0.72 -14.02
CA SER A 200 12.44 -0.34 -13.57
C SER A 200 12.40 1.07 -12.99
N ASP A 201 12.88 2.04 -13.76
CA ASP A 201 13.14 3.43 -13.35
C ASP A 201 11.94 4.08 -12.64
N LEU A 202 12.21 4.81 -11.56
CA LEU A 202 11.18 5.57 -10.84
C LEU A 202 10.75 6.77 -11.69
N ILE A 203 9.45 6.91 -11.94
CA ILE A 203 8.88 8.04 -12.69
C ILE A 203 8.61 9.19 -11.72
N ASN A 204 7.75 8.96 -10.74
CA ASN A 204 7.37 9.94 -9.74
C ASN A 204 6.99 9.24 -8.43
N THR A 205 7.08 10.01 -7.36
CA THR A 205 6.46 9.68 -6.07
C THR A 205 5.66 10.87 -5.58
N ASP A 206 4.37 10.66 -5.36
CA ASP A 206 3.44 11.63 -4.80
C ASP A 206 3.24 11.35 -3.31
N PHE A 207 3.38 12.39 -2.49
CA PHE A 207 3.16 12.37 -1.05
C PHE A 207 1.94 13.22 -0.72
N ILE A 208 0.99 12.67 0.04
CA ILE A 208 -0.17 13.41 0.53
C ILE A 208 -0.26 13.28 2.05
N VAL A 209 -0.60 14.38 2.71
CA VAL A 209 -1.00 14.42 4.12
C VAL A 209 -2.23 15.30 4.25
N SER A 210 -3.20 14.86 5.05
CA SER A 210 -4.48 15.54 5.14
C SER A 210 -5.11 15.39 6.52
N ALA A 211 -5.81 16.44 6.93
CA ALA A 211 -6.78 16.37 8.02
C ALA A 211 -8.17 16.24 7.40
N TYR A 212 -8.94 15.27 7.89
CA TYR A 212 -10.25 14.96 7.33
C TYR A 212 -11.33 14.95 8.40
N THR A 213 -12.56 15.16 7.94
CA THR A 213 -13.78 14.87 8.68
C THR A 213 -14.73 14.05 7.81
N SER A 214 -15.50 13.17 8.43
CA SER A 214 -16.50 12.38 7.74
C SER A 214 -17.80 12.32 8.55
N ILE A 215 -18.92 12.23 7.86
CA ILE A 215 -20.26 12.13 8.44
C ILE A 215 -20.97 10.94 7.81
N ARG A 216 -21.76 10.20 8.60
CA ARG A 216 -22.67 9.17 8.10
C ARG A 216 -24.07 9.34 8.69
N ALA A 217 -25.06 9.38 7.81
CA ALA A 217 -26.48 9.41 8.12
C ALA A 217 -27.19 8.27 7.36
N GLY A 218 -27.28 7.09 7.98
CA GLY A 218 -27.84 5.89 7.34
C GLY A 218 -27.04 5.49 6.08
N GLN A 219 -27.69 5.58 4.92
CA GLN A 219 -27.10 5.25 3.61
C GLN A 219 -26.24 6.38 3.02
N PHE A 220 -26.35 7.59 3.55
CA PHE A 220 -25.56 8.73 3.11
C PHE A 220 -24.27 8.85 3.90
N SER A 221 -23.16 9.15 3.21
CA SER A 221 -21.90 9.52 3.85
C SER A 221 -21.19 10.65 3.11
N ALA A 222 -20.51 11.50 3.87
CA ALA A 222 -19.66 12.57 3.37
C ALA A 222 -18.23 12.43 3.91
N PHE A 223 -17.26 12.87 3.13
CA PHE A 223 -15.85 12.93 3.49
C PHE A 223 -15.27 14.24 2.97
N GLY A 224 -14.80 15.09 3.86
CA GLY A 224 -14.13 16.35 3.53
C GLY A 224 -12.71 16.35 4.08
N ARG A 225 -11.76 16.87 3.32
CA ARG A 225 -10.37 17.00 3.79
C ARG A 225 -9.73 18.29 3.32
N ILE A 226 -8.84 18.82 4.16
CA ILE A 226 -7.79 19.74 3.77
C ILE A 226 -6.48 18.96 3.66
N TYR A 227 -5.69 19.23 2.63
CA TYR A 227 -4.51 18.42 2.35
C TYR A 227 -3.38 19.25 1.78
N HIS A 228 -2.16 18.75 1.99
CA HIS A 228 -0.96 19.13 1.27
C HIS A 228 -0.50 17.93 0.45
N GLN A 229 -0.18 18.16 -0.82
CA GLN A 229 0.41 17.16 -1.70
C GLN A 229 1.68 17.71 -2.34
N SER A 230 2.75 16.92 -2.32
CA SER A 230 3.98 17.19 -3.06
C SER A 230 4.35 16.00 -3.94
N SER A 231 5.08 16.25 -5.03
CA SER A 231 5.51 15.21 -5.96
C SER A 231 6.99 15.36 -6.30
N HIS A 232 7.70 14.25 -6.24
CA HIS A 232 9.12 14.16 -6.57
C HIS A 232 9.28 13.28 -7.80
N LEU A 233 9.91 13.80 -8.85
CA LEU A 233 10.31 13.01 -10.01
C LEU A 233 11.51 12.13 -9.64
N GLY A 234 11.53 10.89 -10.16
CA GLY A 234 12.69 10.03 -10.05
C GLY A 234 13.87 10.62 -10.80
N ASP A 235 15.08 10.39 -10.28
CA ASP A 235 16.30 10.89 -10.89
C ASP A 235 16.62 10.17 -12.20
N GLU A 236 16.30 8.88 -12.33
CA GLU A 236 16.42 8.15 -13.59
C GLU A 236 15.50 8.71 -14.69
N PHE A 237 14.29 9.13 -14.32
CA PHE A 237 13.37 9.80 -15.23
C PHE A 237 13.92 11.16 -15.71
N LEU A 238 14.52 11.95 -14.81
CA LEU A 238 15.13 13.23 -15.17
C LEU A 238 16.35 13.05 -16.09
N LEU A 239 17.18 12.05 -15.82
CA LEU A 239 18.38 11.75 -16.62
C LEU A 239 18.04 11.25 -18.03
N SER A 240 16.99 10.44 -18.16
CA SER A 240 16.57 9.87 -19.46
C SER A 240 15.85 10.87 -20.37
N THR A 241 15.07 11.81 -19.81
CA THR A 241 14.23 12.73 -20.60
C THR A 241 14.82 14.12 -20.81
N LYS A 242 15.89 14.50 -20.08
CA LYS A 242 16.49 15.86 -20.10
C LYS A 242 15.50 17.00 -19.81
N LEU A 243 14.39 16.69 -19.13
CA LEU A 243 13.39 17.68 -18.74
C LEU A 243 13.92 18.54 -17.59
N GLN A 244 13.54 19.82 -17.57
CA GLN A 244 13.77 20.67 -16.41
C GLN A 244 12.83 20.23 -15.29
N ARG A 245 13.41 19.98 -14.11
CA ARG A 245 12.64 19.67 -12.90
C ARG A 245 11.74 20.86 -12.55
N VAL A 246 10.44 20.60 -12.43
CA VAL A 246 9.46 21.52 -11.87
C VAL A 246 9.00 20.93 -10.54
N ASN A 247 9.01 21.73 -9.47
CA ASN A 247 8.43 21.31 -8.20
C ASN A 247 6.91 21.32 -8.34
N LEU A 248 6.29 20.17 -8.13
CA LEU A 248 4.84 20.05 -8.10
C LEU A 248 4.42 19.91 -6.63
N SER A 249 3.78 20.95 -6.10
CA SER A 249 3.32 21.03 -4.71
C SER A 249 2.04 21.84 -4.65
N TYR A 250 1.04 21.40 -3.89
CA TYR A 250 -0.19 22.15 -3.71
C TYR A 250 -0.95 21.76 -2.46
N GLU A 251 -1.69 22.74 -1.96
CA GLU A 251 -2.61 22.64 -0.84
C GLU A 251 -4.03 22.74 -1.38
N GLY A 252 -4.93 21.93 -0.86
CA GLY A 252 -6.30 21.93 -1.35
C GLY A 252 -7.32 21.51 -0.30
N ILE A 253 -8.57 21.70 -0.69
CA ILE A 253 -9.75 21.22 0.02
C ILE A 253 -10.60 20.41 -0.95
N ASP A 254 -11.10 19.27 -0.51
CA ASP A 254 -12.08 18.51 -1.28
C ASP A 254 -13.22 17.96 -0.41
N LEU A 255 -14.35 17.72 -1.07
CA LEU A 255 -15.55 17.12 -0.50
C LEU A 255 -16.02 16.00 -1.42
N LYS A 256 -16.26 14.83 -0.82
CA LYS A 256 -16.82 13.65 -1.47
C LYS A 256 -18.09 13.24 -0.75
N LEU A 257 -19.12 12.96 -1.51
CA LEU A 257 -20.43 12.51 -1.05
C LEU A 257 -20.71 11.15 -1.66
N SER A 258 -21.40 10.28 -0.92
CA SER A 258 -21.88 9.02 -1.46
C SER A 258 -23.19 8.58 -0.85
N TYR A 259 -23.93 7.79 -1.62
CA TYR A 259 -25.18 7.18 -1.20
C TYR A 259 -25.16 5.69 -1.53
N GLU A 260 -25.41 4.87 -0.51
CA GLU A 260 -25.56 3.43 -0.66
C GLU A 260 -27.00 3.12 -1.09
N LEU A 261 -27.13 2.41 -2.21
CA LEU A 261 -28.38 1.92 -2.78
C LEU A 261 -28.55 0.43 -2.41
N PRO A 262 -29.77 -0.12 -2.54
CA PRO A 262 -30.00 -1.55 -2.40
C PRO A 262 -29.09 -2.39 -3.30
N TYR A 263 -28.91 -3.67 -2.93
CA TYR A 263 -28.13 -4.65 -3.67
C TYR A 263 -26.63 -4.34 -3.78
N GLY A 264 -26.07 -3.54 -2.88
CA GLY A 264 -24.62 -3.28 -2.83
C GLY A 264 -24.12 -2.26 -3.85
N ILE A 265 -25.03 -1.50 -4.47
CA ILE A 265 -24.68 -0.40 -5.38
C ILE A 265 -24.36 0.84 -4.53
N ARG A 266 -23.32 1.59 -4.90
CA ARG A 266 -23.00 2.89 -4.31
C ARG A 266 -22.77 3.90 -5.41
N ILE A 267 -23.45 5.04 -5.32
CA ILE A 267 -23.14 6.22 -6.16
C ILE A 267 -22.34 7.22 -5.34
N TYR A 268 -21.40 7.89 -5.98
CA TYR A 268 -20.60 8.92 -5.32
C TYR A 268 -20.23 10.04 -6.28
N GLY A 269 -19.93 11.19 -5.69
CA GLY A 269 -19.45 12.36 -6.41
C GLY A 269 -18.80 13.35 -5.48
N GLY A 270 -18.05 14.29 -6.03
CA GLY A 270 -17.32 15.26 -5.25
C GLY A 270 -16.60 16.29 -6.10
N GLY A 271 -15.95 17.21 -5.42
CA GLY A 271 -15.12 18.22 -6.03
C GLY A 271 -14.15 18.82 -5.02
N GLY A 272 -13.16 19.52 -5.55
CA GLY A 272 -12.13 20.15 -4.74
C GLY A 272 -11.53 21.37 -5.43
N GLY A 273 -10.94 22.22 -4.61
CA GLY A 273 -10.24 23.43 -5.01
C GLY A 273 -8.83 23.45 -4.44
N LEU A 274 -7.88 23.93 -5.24
CA LEU A 274 -6.52 24.26 -4.78
C LEU A 274 -6.51 25.66 -4.14
N ILE A 275 -5.81 25.79 -3.02
CA ILE A 275 -5.66 27.04 -2.26
C ILE A 275 -4.30 27.66 -2.60
N ASP A 276 -3.23 26.88 -2.46
CA ASP A 276 -1.87 27.24 -2.85
C ASP A 276 -1.31 26.15 -3.77
N LYS A 277 -0.47 26.55 -4.72
CA LYS A 277 -0.06 25.67 -5.82
C LYS A 277 1.20 26.13 -6.54
N GLU A 278 2.07 25.17 -6.78
CA GLU A 278 3.25 25.27 -7.62
C GLU A 278 3.23 24.11 -8.62
N PRO A 279 3.29 24.37 -9.94
CA PRO A 279 3.36 25.68 -10.60
C PRO A 279 2.02 26.44 -10.63
N SER A 280 2.08 27.76 -10.82
CA SER A 280 0.90 28.65 -10.91
C SER A 280 0.01 28.40 -12.15
N THR A 281 0.40 27.49 -13.04
CA THR A 281 -0.40 27.05 -14.19
C THR A 281 -1.42 25.95 -13.87
N LEU A 282 -1.35 25.32 -12.69
CA LEU A 282 -2.28 24.27 -12.28
C LEU A 282 -3.73 24.77 -12.28
N LYS A 283 -4.64 23.98 -12.84
CA LYS A 283 -6.08 24.27 -12.77
C LYS A 283 -6.57 24.01 -11.36
N VAL A 284 -7.36 24.95 -10.84
CA VAL A 284 -7.74 24.99 -9.43
C VAL A 284 -8.87 24.02 -9.09
N TRP A 285 -9.82 23.85 -9.99
CA TRP A 285 -11.03 23.09 -9.72
C TRP A 285 -10.96 21.68 -10.28
N SER A 286 -11.42 20.72 -9.47
CA SER A 286 -11.59 19.33 -9.87
C SER A 286 -12.98 18.84 -9.49
N THR A 287 -13.50 17.88 -10.25
CA THR A 287 -14.72 17.16 -9.93
C THR A 287 -14.55 15.69 -10.27
N GLN A 288 -15.25 14.84 -9.54
CA GLN A 288 -15.31 13.41 -9.78
C GLN A 288 -16.71 12.88 -9.50
N ALA A 289 -17.09 11.83 -10.20
CA ALA A 289 -18.31 11.07 -9.96
C ALA A 289 -18.10 9.62 -10.37
N GLY A 290 -18.85 8.71 -9.77
CA GLY A 290 -18.77 7.29 -10.10
C GLY A 290 -19.86 6.45 -9.48
N LEU A 291 -19.86 5.18 -9.88
CA LEU A 291 -20.77 4.14 -9.44
C LEU A 291 -19.93 2.88 -9.16
N GLU A 292 -20.17 2.27 -8.01
CA GLU A 292 -19.51 1.05 -7.56
C GLU A 292 -20.56 0.00 -7.21
N PHE A 293 -20.19 -1.27 -7.39
CA PHE A 293 -20.98 -2.41 -6.96
C PHE A 293 -20.12 -3.31 -6.09
N ARG A 294 -20.61 -3.66 -4.90
CA ARG A 294 -20.03 -4.70 -4.05
C ARG A 294 -21.02 -5.84 -3.90
N SER A 295 -20.65 -6.97 -4.47
CA SER A 295 -21.36 -8.24 -4.27
C SER A 295 -21.34 -8.60 -2.78
N PRO A 296 -22.47 -9.06 -2.20
CA PRO A 296 -22.50 -9.62 -0.86
C PRO A 296 -21.89 -11.04 -0.78
N TRP A 297 -21.49 -11.62 -1.94
CA TRP A 297 -20.85 -12.93 -2.11
C TRP A 297 -19.41 -12.77 -2.58
#